data_AF-A0A5M8NX74-F1
#
_entry.id   AF-A0A5M8NX74-F1
#
_cell.length_a   1.000
_cell.length_b   1.000
_cell.length_c   1.000
_cell.angle_alpha   90.00
_cell.angle_beta   90.00
_cell.angle_gamma   90.00
#
_symmetry.space_group_name_H-M   'P 1'
#
loop_
_entity.id
_entity.type
_entity.pdbx_description
1 polymer ?
#
loop_
_entity_poly.entity_id
_entity_poly.type
_entity_poly.pdbx_seq_one_letter_code
_entity_poly.pdbx_strand_id
1 'polypeptide(L)'
;MKTIVNKLILILLILLAGWSCENVKEWEDPSDAIPPGPVTNVKVENLNGGASITYQLPDDTDLLGVKAVYATHEGGEIYESFSSAFRDTIVLEGYRDTDEHVVQLFTMDLSRNLSKPEQAIIKPLTSPVDLIRETLAVNATYGGFYLKWDNPMRKDVAVSLYVDSIGEKTLIDTHFSNAVEGRFALRGFESKQQNVSIDIRDRWMNYSAPLDTVLTPLFEEEIAGRNSLNQQIWTLWGLANRECQSRGDNWATSGGGYNNIALWTDNNYSNWAQIGDDWGMFKHYVPGWPDNEFAVPAYFTLDMGRPAIYSRIKMWGRGTTFGYICTVFEVWGTNNPKPLVAEVTPEDRLTNLRYWTAWPEINATDAWKEDWVRLGSYTVVAPSGTGPVKDGDTFTNADVEFYRNGIDFEISPDANTTPCQYLRFVVSQSFWPARRQGAQYAEVKFFGAYAD
;
A
#
# COMPACT_ATOMS: atom_id res chain seq x y z
N MET A 1 24.54 -64.62 6.22
CA MET A 1 24.42 -63.21 6.69
C MET A 1 23.06 -62.58 6.36
N LYS A 2 22.60 -62.52 5.10
CA LYS A 2 21.30 -61.91 4.72
C LYS A 2 20.07 -62.50 5.46
N THR A 3 20.05 -63.81 5.72
CA THR A 3 18.97 -64.49 6.44
C THR A 3 18.93 -64.20 7.95
N ILE A 4 20.06 -63.82 8.55
CA ILE A 4 20.13 -63.44 9.98
C ILE A 4 19.69 -61.98 10.14
N VAL A 5 20.10 -61.10 9.22
CA VAL A 5 19.68 -59.69 9.17
C VAL A 5 18.17 -59.56 8.96
N ASN A 6 17.57 -60.36 8.06
CA ASN A 6 16.11 -60.33 7.87
C ASN A 6 15.33 -60.83 9.09
N LYS A 7 15.86 -61.78 9.85
CA LYS A 7 15.23 -62.24 11.10
C LYS A 7 15.35 -61.18 12.21
N LEU A 8 16.47 -60.47 12.29
CA LEU A 8 16.65 -59.34 13.21
C LEU A 8 15.75 -58.15 12.87
N ILE A 9 15.56 -57.85 11.58
CA ILE A 9 14.63 -56.80 11.12
C ILE A 9 13.18 -57.19 11.45
N LEU A 10 12.80 -58.46 11.27
CA LEU A 10 11.46 -58.94 11.59
C LEU A 10 11.19 -58.91 13.11
N ILE A 11 12.17 -59.26 13.93
CA ILE A 11 12.09 -59.19 15.40
C ILE A 11 12.00 -57.72 15.86
N LEU A 12 12.75 -56.80 15.22
CA LEU A 12 12.69 -55.37 15.51
C LEU A 12 11.32 -54.76 15.12
N LEU A 13 10.74 -55.18 14.00
CA LEU A 13 9.39 -54.77 13.57
C LEU A 13 8.28 -55.29 14.49
N ILE A 14 8.44 -56.50 15.04
CA ILE A 14 7.50 -57.06 16.04
C ILE A 14 7.64 -56.36 17.39
N LEU A 15 8.86 -55.94 17.77
CA LEU A 15 9.11 -55.12 18.98
C LEU A 15 8.55 -53.69 18.86
N LEU A 16 8.55 -53.11 17.66
CA LEU A 16 7.97 -51.78 17.39
C LEU A 16 6.44 -51.79 17.30
N ALA A 17 5.81 -52.93 16.99
CA ALA A 17 4.36 -53.07 16.93
C ALA A 17 3.70 -53.27 18.32
N GLY A 18 4.49 -53.46 19.39
CA GLY A 18 4.01 -53.72 20.74
C GLY A 18 3.78 -52.48 21.62
N TRP A 19 4.14 -51.27 21.16
CA TRP A 19 3.80 -50.03 21.86
C TRP A 19 2.39 -49.58 21.47
N SER A 20 1.39 -50.34 21.94
CA SER A 20 0.07 -49.75 22.15
C SER A 20 0.24 -48.74 23.28
N CYS A 21 -0.05 -47.47 22.98
CA CYS A 21 -0.05 -46.40 23.96
C CYS A 21 -0.93 -46.84 25.15
N GLU A 22 -0.32 -46.97 26.33
CA GLU A 22 -1.03 -47.18 27.58
C GLU A 22 -1.99 -46.01 27.76
N ASN A 23 -3.30 -46.32 27.79
CA ASN A 23 -4.41 -45.50 28.24
C ASN A 23 -4.13 -44.00 28.23
N VAL A 24 -4.49 -43.34 27.13
CA VAL A 24 -4.82 -41.91 27.20
C VAL A 24 -5.88 -41.83 28.29
N LYS A 25 -5.51 -41.24 29.43
CA LYS A 25 -6.44 -40.94 30.50
C LYS A 25 -7.46 -40.01 29.85
N GLU A 26 -8.61 -40.55 29.47
CA GLU A 26 -9.75 -39.74 29.09
C GLU A 26 -10.02 -38.89 30.32
N TRP A 27 -9.62 -37.63 30.24
CA TRP A 27 -10.13 -36.60 31.12
C TRP A 27 -11.57 -36.39 30.66
N GLU A 28 -12.44 -37.36 30.95
CA GLU A 28 -13.87 -37.08 30.98
C GLU A 28 -14.03 -36.08 32.12
N ASP A 29 -14.23 -34.82 31.77
CA ASP A 29 -14.87 -33.89 32.70
C ASP A 29 -16.13 -34.60 33.22
N PRO A 30 -16.36 -34.65 34.54
CA PRO A 30 -17.52 -35.32 35.09
C PRO A 30 -18.77 -34.81 34.39
N SER A 31 -19.43 -35.68 33.62
CA SER A 31 -20.65 -35.31 32.90
C SER A 31 -21.76 -35.09 33.92
N ASP A 32 -22.19 -33.84 34.04
CA ASP A 32 -23.43 -33.46 34.70
C ASP A 32 -24.57 -33.44 33.67
N ALA A 33 -25.79 -33.71 34.12
CA ALA A 33 -27.02 -33.56 33.35
C ALA A 33 -27.86 -32.36 33.83
N ILE A 34 -27.38 -31.60 34.83
CA ILE A 34 -28.05 -30.43 35.37
C ILE A 34 -27.65 -29.20 34.52
N PRO A 35 -28.60 -28.57 33.80
CA PRO A 35 -28.32 -27.38 33.04
C PRO A 35 -28.11 -26.16 33.93
N PRO A 36 -27.25 -25.20 33.55
CA PRO A 36 -27.03 -23.97 34.29
C PRO A 36 -28.28 -23.07 34.29
N GLY A 37 -28.32 -22.12 35.23
CA GLY A 37 -29.35 -21.08 35.28
C GLY A 37 -29.25 -20.11 34.09
N PRO A 38 -30.36 -19.50 33.62
CA PRO A 38 -30.29 -18.50 32.54
C PRO A 38 -29.52 -17.25 32.99
N VAL A 39 -29.04 -16.46 32.01
CA VAL A 39 -28.49 -15.14 32.29
C VAL A 39 -29.57 -14.21 32.86
N THR A 40 -29.16 -13.23 33.68
CA THR A 40 -30.06 -12.23 34.28
C THR A 40 -29.54 -10.81 34.04
N ASN A 41 -30.36 -9.78 34.34
CA ASN A 41 -29.98 -8.38 34.22
C ASN A 41 -29.42 -8.00 32.82
N VAL A 42 -30.11 -8.48 31.78
CA VAL A 42 -29.73 -8.25 30.38
C VAL A 42 -29.87 -6.77 30.04
N LYS A 43 -28.79 -6.18 29.53
CA LYS A 43 -28.72 -4.80 29.06
C LYS A 43 -28.20 -4.78 27.64
N VAL A 44 -28.88 -4.03 26.78
CA VAL A 44 -28.56 -3.92 25.35
C VAL A 44 -28.04 -2.54 25.05
N GLU A 45 -26.87 -2.47 24.41
CA GLU A 45 -26.32 -1.28 23.77
C GLU A 45 -26.26 -1.53 22.26
N ASN A 46 -26.98 -0.74 21.47
CA ASN A 46 -27.01 -0.90 20.02
C ASN A 46 -25.78 -0.28 19.36
N LEU A 47 -25.15 -1.02 18.45
CA LEU A 47 -23.96 -0.62 17.72
C LEU A 47 -24.26 -0.54 16.22
N ASN A 48 -23.38 0.09 15.44
CA ASN A 48 -23.50 0.11 13.98
C ASN A 48 -23.35 -1.31 13.41
N GLY A 49 -24.43 -1.84 12.83
CA GLY A 49 -24.51 -3.20 12.28
C GLY A 49 -24.47 -4.31 13.34
N GLY A 50 -24.83 -4.01 14.58
CA GLY A 50 -24.76 -4.96 15.68
C GLY A 50 -25.32 -4.47 17.01
N ALA A 51 -25.02 -5.21 18.08
CA ALA A 51 -25.33 -4.82 19.44
C ALA A 51 -24.35 -5.46 20.42
N SER A 52 -24.06 -4.77 21.52
CA SER A 52 -23.39 -5.30 22.69
C SER A 52 -24.44 -5.64 23.73
N ILE A 53 -24.45 -6.89 24.21
CA ILE A 53 -25.38 -7.36 25.23
C ILE A 53 -24.58 -7.73 26.46
N THR A 54 -24.81 -7.00 27.55
CA THR A 54 -24.21 -7.27 28.87
C THR A 54 -25.22 -7.96 29.76
N TYR A 55 -24.77 -8.91 30.57
CA TYR A 55 -25.61 -9.74 31.41
C TYR A 55 -24.88 -10.19 32.68
N GLN A 56 -25.64 -10.69 33.65
CA GLN A 56 -25.12 -11.34 34.83
C GLN A 56 -25.19 -12.87 34.66
N LEU A 57 -24.05 -13.52 34.86
CA LEU A 57 -23.93 -14.97 34.77
C LEU A 57 -24.57 -15.66 35.99
N PRO A 58 -25.12 -16.88 35.81
CA PRO A 58 -25.56 -17.71 36.93
C PRO A 58 -24.37 -18.14 37.80
N ASP A 59 -24.63 -18.42 39.07
CA ASP A 59 -23.64 -19.03 39.97
C ASP A 59 -23.62 -20.53 39.71
N ASP A 60 -22.67 -20.95 38.86
CA ASP A 60 -22.47 -22.35 38.49
C ASP A 60 -20.97 -22.66 38.37
N THR A 61 -20.56 -23.79 38.91
CA THR A 61 -19.14 -24.16 39.04
C THR A 61 -18.51 -24.68 37.76
N ASP A 62 -19.31 -25.21 36.83
CA ASP A 62 -18.87 -25.78 35.55
C ASP A 62 -19.39 -24.99 34.34
N LEU A 63 -19.74 -23.70 34.55
CA LEU A 63 -20.20 -22.81 33.49
C LEU A 63 -19.11 -22.62 32.41
N LEU A 64 -19.44 -22.98 31.18
CA LEU A 64 -18.56 -22.78 30.02
C LEU A 64 -18.74 -21.36 29.44
N GLY A 65 -19.98 -20.87 29.36
CA GLY A 65 -20.26 -19.50 28.92
C GLY A 65 -21.69 -19.28 28.43
N VAL A 66 -21.86 -18.25 27.60
CA VAL A 66 -23.14 -17.85 27.03
C VAL A 66 -23.08 -17.97 25.51
N LYS A 67 -24.06 -18.67 24.95
CA LYS A 67 -24.32 -18.81 23.52
C LYS A 67 -25.49 -17.91 23.13
N ALA A 68 -25.28 -17.01 22.19
CA ALA A 68 -26.34 -16.25 21.53
C ALA A 68 -26.74 -16.95 20.23
N VAL A 69 -28.04 -17.11 20.02
CA VAL A 69 -28.64 -17.62 18.79
C VAL A 69 -29.53 -16.54 18.20
N TYR A 70 -29.27 -16.15 16.95
CA TYR A 70 -29.94 -15.03 16.31
C TYR A 70 -29.97 -15.18 14.78
N ALA A 71 -30.85 -14.44 14.12
CA ALA A 71 -30.81 -14.24 12.68
C ALA A 71 -30.52 -12.75 12.40
N THR A 72 -29.89 -12.45 11.27
CA THR A 72 -29.59 -11.05 10.88
C THR A 72 -30.74 -10.35 10.18
N HIS A 73 -31.74 -11.11 9.73
CA HIS A 73 -32.99 -10.64 9.15
C HIS A 73 -34.06 -11.73 9.32
N GLU A 74 -35.33 -11.35 9.22
CA GLU A 74 -36.45 -12.28 9.37
C GLU A 74 -36.42 -13.38 8.30
N GLY A 75 -36.46 -14.65 8.73
CA GLY A 75 -36.37 -15.82 7.83
C GLY A 75 -34.98 -16.14 7.30
N GLY A 76 -33.94 -15.44 7.78
CA GLY A 76 -32.55 -15.67 7.41
C GLY A 76 -31.90 -16.90 8.06
N GLU A 77 -30.62 -17.10 7.76
CA GLU A 77 -29.80 -18.12 8.40
C GLU A 77 -29.61 -17.84 9.89
N ILE A 78 -29.54 -18.91 10.68
CA ILE A 78 -29.33 -18.83 12.13
C ILE A 78 -27.82 -18.79 12.41
N TYR A 79 -27.41 -17.74 13.09
CA TYR A 79 -26.05 -17.53 13.56
C TYR A 79 -25.93 -17.87 15.04
N GLU A 80 -24.73 -18.35 15.41
CA GLU A 80 -24.37 -18.63 16.79
C GLU A 80 -23.13 -17.80 17.15
N SER A 81 -23.21 -17.08 18.27
CA SER A 81 -22.07 -16.39 18.86
C SER A 81 -21.84 -16.92 20.28
N PHE A 82 -20.59 -16.95 20.72
CA PHE A 82 -20.22 -17.51 22.02
C PHE A 82 -19.35 -16.54 22.80
N SER A 83 -19.65 -16.39 24.09
CA SER A 83 -18.83 -15.66 25.06
C SER A 83 -18.53 -16.57 26.23
N SER A 84 -17.25 -16.70 26.61
CA SER A 84 -16.82 -17.54 27.73
C SER A 84 -17.37 -17.04 29.07
N ALA A 85 -17.46 -17.92 30.07
CA ALA A 85 -17.85 -17.57 31.44
C ALA A 85 -16.95 -16.51 32.14
N PHE A 86 -15.79 -16.18 31.57
CA PHE A 86 -14.94 -15.08 32.06
C PHE A 86 -15.38 -13.69 31.58
N ARG A 87 -16.44 -13.61 30.79
CA ARG A 87 -16.99 -12.36 30.24
C ARG A 87 -18.46 -12.25 30.59
N ASP A 88 -18.89 -11.02 30.84
CA ASP A 88 -20.28 -10.64 31.11
C ASP A 88 -20.97 -10.04 29.88
N THR A 89 -20.30 -10.07 28.72
CA THR A 89 -20.72 -9.35 27.53
C THR A 89 -20.54 -10.22 26.28
N ILE A 90 -21.53 -10.18 25.38
CA ILE A 90 -21.46 -10.75 24.03
C ILE A 90 -21.73 -9.65 23.00
N VAL A 91 -20.90 -9.60 21.96
CA VAL A 91 -21.05 -8.65 20.86
C VAL A 91 -21.57 -9.40 19.65
N LEU A 92 -22.66 -8.90 19.08
CA LEU A 92 -23.26 -9.40 17.86
C LEU A 92 -22.99 -8.41 16.73
N GLU A 93 -22.67 -8.93 15.56
CA GLU A 93 -22.34 -8.16 14.37
C GLU A 93 -22.94 -8.84 13.13
N GLY A 94 -23.06 -8.08 12.04
CA GLY A 94 -23.53 -8.57 10.74
C GLY A 94 -24.95 -8.16 10.38
N TYR A 95 -25.58 -7.29 11.17
CA TYR A 95 -26.91 -6.77 10.88
C TYR A 95 -26.84 -5.66 9.84
N ARG A 96 -27.74 -5.74 8.85
CA ARG A 96 -27.82 -4.80 7.74
C ARG A 96 -28.78 -3.65 8.01
N ASP A 97 -29.93 -3.98 8.58
CA ASP A 97 -31.04 -3.06 8.84
C ASP A 97 -30.96 -2.47 10.26
N THR A 98 -31.94 -1.61 10.56
CA THR A 98 -32.12 -0.97 11.86
C THR A 98 -33.42 -1.41 12.55
N ASP A 99 -33.94 -2.57 12.16
CA ASP A 99 -35.17 -3.13 12.70
C ASP A 99 -34.91 -3.84 14.04
N GLU A 100 -35.99 -4.19 14.73
CA GLU A 100 -35.88 -4.92 15.99
C GLU A 100 -35.65 -6.42 15.73
N HIS A 101 -34.64 -6.99 16.38
CA HIS A 101 -34.30 -8.41 16.28
C HIS A 101 -34.35 -9.07 17.64
N VAL A 102 -34.90 -10.28 17.69
CA VAL A 102 -34.92 -11.11 18.90
C VAL A 102 -33.70 -12.00 18.92
N VAL A 103 -32.93 -11.90 19.98
CA VAL A 103 -31.75 -12.73 20.26
C VAL A 103 -32.08 -13.65 21.43
N GLN A 104 -31.74 -14.92 21.30
CA GLN A 104 -31.88 -15.89 22.39
C GLN A 104 -30.52 -16.17 23.03
N LEU A 105 -30.41 -15.94 24.34
CA LEU A 105 -29.21 -16.21 25.12
C LEU A 105 -29.38 -17.49 25.92
N PHE A 106 -28.44 -18.41 25.78
CA PHE A 106 -28.38 -19.68 26.52
C PHE A 106 -27.08 -19.71 27.31
N THR A 107 -27.12 -20.08 28.58
CA THR A 107 -25.91 -20.50 29.29
C THR A 107 -25.62 -21.95 28.97
N MET A 108 -24.34 -22.27 28.84
CA MET A 108 -23.83 -23.59 28.51
C MET A 108 -22.78 -23.97 29.55
N ASP A 109 -22.84 -25.20 30.04
CA ASP A 109 -21.84 -25.79 30.94
C ASP A 109 -20.77 -26.58 30.14
N LEU A 110 -19.77 -27.12 30.84
CA LEU A 110 -18.72 -27.96 30.26
C LEU A 110 -19.27 -29.28 29.67
N SER A 111 -20.38 -29.79 30.21
CA SER A 111 -21.10 -30.98 29.74
C SER A 111 -21.99 -30.71 28.51
N ARG A 112 -22.03 -29.47 28.02
CA ARG A 112 -22.86 -28.97 26.90
C ARG A 112 -24.36 -28.98 27.15
N ASN A 113 -24.81 -28.98 28.41
CA ASN A 113 -26.21 -28.73 28.72
C ASN A 113 -26.52 -27.24 28.53
N LEU A 114 -27.70 -26.96 27.98
CA LEU A 114 -28.18 -25.59 27.73
C LEU A 114 -29.27 -25.22 28.72
N SER A 115 -29.23 -23.98 29.20
CA SER A 115 -30.30 -23.40 30.01
C SER A 115 -31.59 -23.19 29.21
N LYS A 116 -32.63 -22.72 29.90
CA LYS A 116 -33.74 -22.04 29.22
C LYS A 116 -33.22 -20.74 28.58
N PRO A 117 -33.77 -20.34 27.41
CA PRO A 117 -33.35 -19.11 26.75
C PRO A 117 -33.84 -17.88 27.52
N GLU A 118 -32.97 -16.88 27.63
CA GLU A 118 -33.36 -15.51 27.95
C GLU A 118 -33.43 -14.69 26.65
N GLN A 119 -34.50 -13.92 26.47
CA GLN A 119 -34.69 -13.13 25.25
C GLN A 119 -34.15 -11.71 25.41
N ALA A 120 -33.35 -11.26 24.46
CA ALA A 120 -32.93 -9.88 24.33
C ALA A 120 -33.47 -9.31 23.01
N ILE A 121 -34.05 -8.11 23.06
CA ILE A 121 -34.47 -7.37 21.86
C ILE A 121 -33.39 -6.35 21.56
N ILE A 122 -32.82 -6.41 20.37
CA ILE A 122 -31.82 -5.45 19.89
C ILE A 122 -32.39 -4.63 18.74
N LYS A 123 -31.83 -3.44 18.54
CA LYS A 123 -32.19 -2.56 17.42
C LYS A 123 -30.91 -1.92 16.86
N PRO A 124 -30.20 -2.62 15.96
CA PRO A 124 -28.91 -2.17 15.44
C PRO A 124 -28.96 -0.75 14.87
N LEU A 125 -27.86 -0.02 14.99
CA LEU A 125 -27.69 1.25 14.30
C LEU A 125 -27.29 1.00 12.84
N THR A 126 -27.33 2.05 12.01
CA THR A 126 -26.95 2.02 10.59
C THR A 126 -25.68 1.20 10.36
N SER A 127 -25.75 0.30 9.38
CA SER A 127 -24.65 -0.64 9.09
C SER A 127 -23.35 0.11 8.73
N PRO A 128 -22.16 -0.41 9.10
CA PRO A 128 -20.90 0.19 8.71
C PRO A 128 -20.74 0.32 7.19
N VAL A 129 -21.27 -0.64 6.44
CA VAL A 129 -21.25 -0.66 4.97
C VAL A 129 -21.97 0.56 4.38
N ASP A 130 -23.11 0.97 4.95
CA ASP A 130 -23.81 2.19 4.54
C ASP A 130 -23.05 3.45 4.91
N LEU A 131 -22.56 3.54 6.15
CA LEU A 131 -21.82 4.71 6.61
C LEU A 131 -20.58 4.96 5.74
N ILE A 132 -19.86 3.89 5.38
CA ILE A 132 -18.73 3.99 4.47
C ILE A 132 -19.20 4.44 3.08
N ARG A 133 -20.29 3.86 2.57
CA ARG A 133 -20.86 4.21 1.26
C ARG A 133 -21.28 5.68 1.18
N GLU A 134 -21.77 6.30 2.25
CA GLU A 134 -22.13 7.73 2.29
C GLU A 134 -20.92 8.64 2.01
N THR A 135 -19.72 8.21 2.39
CA THR A 135 -18.47 8.96 2.19
C THR A 135 -17.72 8.59 0.91
N LEU A 136 -18.15 7.52 0.23
CA LEU A 136 -17.50 7.03 -0.99
C LEU A 136 -17.62 8.06 -2.11
N ALA A 137 -16.47 8.53 -2.58
CA ALA A 137 -16.33 9.38 -3.74
C ALA A 137 -15.45 8.71 -4.79
N VAL A 138 -15.78 8.92 -6.06
CA VAL A 138 -14.99 8.48 -7.21
C VAL A 138 -14.77 9.65 -8.16
N ASN A 139 -13.53 9.82 -8.61
CA ASN A 139 -13.14 10.84 -9.57
C ASN A 139 -12.40 10.19 -10.75
N ALA A 140 -12.52 10.80 -11.92
CA ALA A 140 -11.67 10.45 -13.05
C ALA A 140 -10.22 10.85 -12.76
N THR A 141 -9.28 10.02 -13.20
CA THR A 141 -7.85 10.32 -13.18
C THR A 141 -7.21 9.83 -14.48
N TYR A 142 -5.93 10.11 -14.67
CA TYR A 142 -5.16 9.60 -15.80
C TYR A 142 -5.20 8.08 -15.85
N GLY A 143 -5.63 7.54 -16.99
CA GLY A 143 -5.70 6.11 -17.26
C GLY A 143 -6.71 5.34 -16.39
N GLY A 144 -7.58 6.01 -15.62
CA GLY A 144 -8.64 5.32 -14.87
C GLY A 144 -9.39 6.16 -13.84
N PHE A 145 -9.61 5.59 -12.66
CA PHE A 145 -10.47 6.14 -11.61
C PHE A 145 -9.74 6.17 -10.26
N TYR A 146 -10.10 7.13 -9.41
CA TYR A 146 -9.61 7.25 -8.05
C TYR A 146 -10.78 7.31 -7.07
N LEU A 147 -10.79 6.37 -6.13
CA LEU A 147 -11.79 6.18 -5.09
C LEU A 147 -11.24 6.64 -3.74
N LYS A 148 -12.08 7.29 -2.94
CA LYS A 148 -11.79 7.63 -1.54
C LYS A 148 -13.03 7.39 -0.68
N TRP A 149 -12.85 6.88 0.53
CA TRP A 149 -13.90 6.71 1.54
C TRP A 149 -13.32 6.78 2.96
N ASP A 150 -14.18 6.96 3.95
CA ASP A 150 -13.82 6.95 5.37
C ASP A 150 -14.44 5.71 6.05
N ASN A 151 -13.63 5.00 6.85
CA ASN A 151 -14.00 3.83 7.63
C ASN A 151 -13.48 3.97 9.07
N PRO A 152 -14.04 4.90 9.86
CA PRO A 152 -13.59 5.20 11.22
C PRO A 152 -13.65 3.98 12.15
N MET A 153 -14.53 3.02 11.85
CA MET A 153 -14.74 1.80 12.62
C MET A 153 -13.73 0.68 12.32
N ARG A 154 -12.85 0.86 11.31
CA ARG A 154 -11.87 -0.15 10.86
C ARG A 154 -12.51 -1.50 10.54
N LYS A 155 -13.70 -1.50 9.95
CA LYS A 155 -14.37 -2.73 9.53
C LYS A 155 -13.73 -3.28 8.25
N ASP A 156 -13.58 -4.60 8.17
CA ASP A 156 -13.10 -5.23 6.95
C ASP A 156 -14.17 -5.11 5.86
N VAL A 157 -13.83 -4.40 4.78
CA VAL A 157 -14.73 -4.20 3.63
C VAL A 157 -14.05 -4.56 2.32
N ALA A 158 -14.85 -4.98 1.36
CA ALA A 158 -14.46 -5.16 -0.02
C ALA A 158 -15.20 -4.10 -0.87
N VAL A 159 -14.43 -3.32 -1.62
CA VAL A 159 -14.93 -2.28 -2.54
C VAL A 159 -14.78 -2.83 -3.95
N SER A 160 -15.90 -3.14 -4.60
CA SER A 160 -15.91 -3.73 -5.94
C SER A 160 -16.24 -2.66 -6.97
N LEU A 161 -15.44 -2.56 -8.03
CA LEU A 161 -15.71 -1.65 -9.15
C LEU A 161 -16.14 -2.44 -10.38
N TYR A 162 -17.25 -2.01 -10.96
CA TYR A 162 -17.81 -2.53 -12.19
C TYR A 162 -17.79 -1.44 -13.26
N VAL A 163 -17.57 -1.87 -14.50
CA VAL A 163 -17.80 -1.03 -15.68
C VAL A 163 -18.87 -1.66 -16.55
N ASP A 164 -19.82 -0.83 -16.96
CA ASP A 164 -20.87 -1.21 -17.88
C ASP A 164 -20.51 -0.76 -19.31
N SER A 165 -20.35 -1.75 -20.19
CA SER A 165 -19.97 -1.53 -21.60
C SER A 165 -21.15 -1.59 -22.58
N ILE A 166 -22.20 -2.36 -22.30
CA ILE A 166 -23.37 -2.60 -23.17
C ILE A 166 -24.66 -2.96 -22.41
N GLY A 167 -24.82 -2.48 -21.18
CA GLY A 167 -25.89 -2.88 -20.25
C GLY A 167 -25.51 -4.09 -19.37
N GLU A 168 -24.26 -4.52 -19.39
CA GLU A 168 -23.71 -5.62 -18.58
C GLU A 168 -22.55 -5.11 -17.73
N LYS A 169 -22.72 -5.19 -16.40
CA LYS A 169 -21.71 -4.80 -15.42
C LYS A 169 -20.62 -5.86 -15.35
N THR A 170 -19.43 -5.53 -15.84
CA THR A 170 -18.24 -6.38 -15.72
C THR A 170 -17.46 -5.98 -14.48
N LEU A 171 -17.15 -6.94 -13.59
CA LEU A 171 -16.28 -6.71 -12.45
C LEU A 171 -14.85 -6.46 -12.94
N ILE A 172 -14.30 -5.29 -12.62
CA ILE A 172 -12.93 -4.94 -12.98
C ILE A 172 -11.96 -5.33 -11.86
N ASP A 173 -12.25 -4.92 -10.63
CA ASP A 173 -11.40 -5.19 -9.49
C ASP A 173 -12.20 -5.20 -8.18
N THR A 174 -11.64 -5.84 -7.16
CA THR A 174 -12.16 -5.82 -5.79
C THR A 174 -11.03 -5.50 -4.82
N HIS A 175 -11.11 -4.34 -4.19
CA HIS A 175 -10.13 -3.89 -3.23
C HIS A 175 -10.59 -4.20 -1.80
N PHE A 176 -9.75 -4.88 -1.02
CA PHE A 176 -10.02 -5.21 0.37
C PHE A 176 -9.29 -4.25 1.30
N SER A 177 -10.00 -3.66 2.27
CA SER A 177 -9.41 -2.71 3.21
C SER A 177 -10.13 -2.65 4.55
N ASN A 178 -9.37 -2.33 5.61
CA ASN A 178 -9.88 -1.94 6.92
C ASN A 178 -9.24 -0.63 7.42
N ALA A 179 -8.58 0.11 6.52
CA ALA A 179 -7.94 1.37 6.83
C ALA A 179 -8.98 2.43 7.23
N VAL A 180 -8.60 3.34 8.13
CA VAL A 180 -9.49 4.43 8.60
C VAL A 180 -9.87 5.38 7.46
N GLU A 181 -8.91 5.70 6.60
CA GLU A 181 -9.16 6.38 5.33
C GLU A 181 -8.79 5.41 4.21
N GLY A 182 -9.79 5.05 3.41
CA GLY A 182 -9.60 4.20 2.25
C GLY A 182 -9.34 5.02 1.00
N ARG A 183 -8.35 4.59 0.23
CA ARG A 183 -7.97 5.19 -1.05
C ARG A 183 -7.62 4.08 -2.00
N PHE A 184 -8.20 4.10 -3.19
CA PHE A 184 -7.91 3.09 -4.20
C PHE A 184 -7.92 3.70 -5.60
N ALA A 185 -7.00 3.27 -6.45
CA ALA A 185 -6.82 3.84 -7.76
C ALA A 185 -6.80 2.71 -8.79
N LEU A 186 -7.75 2.72 -9.72
CA LEU A 186 -7.78 1.77 -10.83
C LEU A 186 -7.21 2.40 -12.09
N ARG A 187 -6.54 1.58 -12.89
CA ARG A 187 -5.79 2.01 -14.08
C ARG A 187 -6.08 1.07 -15.25
N GLY A 188 -5.62 1.44 -16.45
CA GLY A 188 -5.77 0.64 -17.67
C GLY A 188 -7.06 0.94 -18.46
N PHE A 189 -7.72 2.06 -18.16
CA PHE A 189 -8.89 2.49 -18.91
C PHE A 189 -8.52 3.49 -20.02
N GLU A 190 -9.16 3.32 -21.17
CA GLU A 190 -9.08 4.32 -22.24
C GLU A 190 -9.82 5.60 -21.83
N SER A 191 -9.41 6.75 -22.39
CA SER A 191 -10.09 8.05 -22.23
C SER A 191 -11.40 8.11 -23.02
N LYS A 192 -12.34 7.23 -22.65
CA LYS A 192 -13.70 7.15 -23.17
C LYS A 192 -14.66 7.19 -22.00
N GLN A 193 -15.85 7.73 -22.24
CA GLN A 193 -16.91 7.77 -21.24
C GLN A 193 -17.28 6.33 -20.82
N GLN A 194 -17.23 6.06 -19.51
CA GLN A 194 -17.56 4.78 -18.91
C GLN A 194 -18.68 4.94 -17.90
N ASN A 195 -19.61 4.00 -17.89
CA ASN A 195 -20.57 3.84 -16.81
C ASN A 195 -19.89 3.02 -15.70
N VAL A 196 -19.63 3.66 -14.57
CA VAL A 196 -18.94 3.05 -13.43
C VAL A 196 -19.94 2.80 -12.31
N SER A 197 -19.90 1.60 -11.75
CA SER A 197 -20.69 1.22 -10.58
C SER A 197 -19.76 0.71 -9.50
N ILE A 198 -19.91 1.22 -8.27
CA ILE A 198 -19.10 0.77 -7.13
C ILE A 198 -20.03 0.30 -6.02
N ASP A 199 -19.79 -0.89 -5.50
CA ASP A 199 -20.44 -1.38 -4.30
C ASP A 199 -19.43 -1.68 -3.19
N ILE A 200 -19.93 -1.70 -1.97
CA ILE A 200 -19.17 -2.06 -0.79
C ILE A 200 -19.88 -3.25 -0.15
N ARG A 201 -19.11 -4.27 0.22
CA ARG A 201 -19.60 -5.42 0.99
C ARG A 201 -18.74 -5.73 2.19
N ASP A 202 -19.36 -6.28 3.23
CA ASP A 202 -18.65 -6.80 4.40
C ASP A 202 -18.46 -8.33 4.33
N ARG A 203 -17.93 -8.92 5.41
CA ARG A 203 -17.72 -10.37 5.54
C ARG A 203 -19.01 -11.19 5.66
N TRP A 204 -20.13 -10.56 5.97
CA TRP A 204 -21.45 -11.20 6.10
C TRP A 204 -22.27 -11.10 4.81
N MET A 205 -21.66 -10.64 3.72
CA MET A 205 -22.32 -10.44 2.43
C MET A 205 -23.43 -9.38 2.49
N ASN A 206 -23.30 -8.42 3.40
CA ASN A 206 -24.12 -7.22 3.38
C ASN A 206 -23.58 -6.26 2.33
N TYR A 207 -24.45 -5.80 1.42
CA TYR A 207 -24.08 -4.87 0.35
C TYR A 207 -24.63 -3.46 0.62
N SER A 208 -23.86 -2.45 0.26
CA SER A 208 -24.34 -1.07 0.17
C SER A 208 -25.20 -0.88 -1.07
N ALA A 209 -26.00 0.20 -1.12
CA ALA A 209 -26.51 0.68 -2.39
C ALA A 209 -25.34 1.04 -3.33
N PRO A 210 -25.38 0.68 -4.63
CA PRO A 210 -24.29 1.00 -5.54
C PRO A 210 -24.12 2.52 -5.71
N LEU A 211 -22.90 2.95 -5.98
CA LEU A 211 -22.59 4.27 -6.53
C LEU A 211 -22.46 4.14 -8.03
N ASP A 212 -23.54 4.45 -8.74
CA ASP A 212 -23.53 4.52 -10.20
C ASP A 212 -23.18 5.95 -10.64
N THR A 213 -22.18 6.09 -11.50
CA THR A 213 -21.74 7.36 -12.07
C THR A 213 -21.24 7.18 -13.50
N VAL A 214 -21.08 8.29 -14.21
CA VAL A 214 -20.54 8.29 -15.56
C VAL A 214 -19.31 9.20 -15.59
N LEU A 215 -18.15 8.61 -15.85
CA LEU A 215 -16.86 9.29 -15.80
C LEU A 215 -16.06 8.98 -17.06
N THR A 216 -15.26 9.97 -17.49
CA THR A 216 -14.29 9.80 -18.58
C THR A 216 -12.90 9.91 -17.98
N PRO A 217 -12.12 8.82 -17.91
CA PRO A 217 -10.72 8.86 -17.52
C PRO A 217 -9.94 9.88 -18.34
N LEU A 218 -8.93 10.51 -17.75
CA LEU A 218 -8.04 11.38 -18.50
C LEU A 218 -7.11 10.52 -19.36
N PHE A 219 -6.82 10.98 -20.58
CA PHE A 219 -5.91 10.29 -21.49
C PHE A 219 -4.53 10.11 -20.86
N GLU A 220 -4.04 8.87 -20.85
CA GLU A 220 -2.72 8.50 -20.38
C GLU A 220 -2.10 7.51 -21.37
N GLU A 221 -0.85 7.76 -21.74
CA GLU A 221 0.01 6.83 -22.44
C GLU A 221 1.39 6.77 -21.76
N GLU A 222 2.14 5.70 -22.02
CA GLU A 222 3.54 5.63 -21.60
C GLU A 222 4.37 6.62 -22.43
N ILE A 223 5.06 7.54 -21.76
CA ILE A 223 6.04 8.41 -22.39
C ILE A 223 7.19 7.50 -22.84
N ALA A 224 7.38 7.36 -24.14
CA ALA A 224 8.43 6.51 -24.70
C ALA A 224 9.84 7.00 -24.33
N GLY A 225 10.59 6.18 -23.60
CA GLY A 225 12.02 6.41 -23.33
C GLY A 225 12.94 6.06 -24.48
N ARG A 226 12.43 5.36 -25.50
CA ARG A 226 13.14 4.96 -26.71
C ARG A 226 12.29 5.18 -27.95
N ASN A 227 12.93 5.46 -29.08
CA ASN A 227 12.24 5.57 -30.36
C ASN A 227 12.00 4.19 -31.01
N SER A 228 11.35 4.17 -32.18
CA SER A 228 11.04 2.94 -32.93
C SER A 228 12.27 2.15 -33.40
N LEU A 229 13.46 2.76 -33.39
CA LEU A 229 14.75 2.11 -33.70
C LEU A 229 15.49 1.69 -32.43
N ASN A 230 14.82 1.68 -31.27
CA ASN A 230 15.36 1.36 -29.95
C ASN A 230 16.47 2.32 -29.47
N GLN A 231 16.56 3.52 -30.05
CA GLN A 231 17.52 4.54 -29.63
C GLN A 231 16.96 5.33 -28.45
N GLN A 232 17.83 5.64 -27.48
CA GLN A 232 17.47 6.36 -26.27
C GLN A 232 16.97 7.79 -26.59
N ILE A 233 15.83 8.17 -26.03
CA ILE A 233 15.28 9.53 -26.11
C ILE A 233 15.67 10.32 -24.86
N TRP A 234 15.42 9.76 -23.68
CA TRP A 234 15.68 10.48 -22.43
C TRP A 234 17.16 10.52 -22.10
N THR A 235 17.64 11.67 -21.64
CA THR A 235 19.04 11.81 -21.22
C THR A 235 19.14 12.46 -19.85
N LEU A 236 20.24 12.20 -19.15
CA LEU A 236 20.63 13.03 -18.01
C LEU A 236 21.11 14.37 -18.56
N TRP A 237 20.41 15.44 -18.22
CA TRP A 237 20.59 16.74 -18.83
C TRP A 237 22.01 17.28 -18.55
N GLY A 238 22.76 17.58 -19.62
CA GLY A 238 24.13 18.05 -19.56
C GLY A 238 25.14 17.06 -18.97
N LEU A 239 24.87 15.74 -19.07
CA LEU A 239 25.86 14.72 -18.69
C LEU A 239 27.04 14.68 -19.68
N ALA A 240 26.77 14.74 -20.99
CA ALA A 240 27.80 14.59 -22.03
C ALA A 240 28.86 15.71 -22.01
N ASN A 241 28.46 16.93 -21.67
CA ASN A 241 29.32 18.11 -21.53
C ASN A 241 29.68 18.43 -20.07
N ARG A 242 29.25 17.60 -19.11
CA ARG A 242 29.46 17.75 -17.66
C ARG A 242 28.86 19.00 -17.01
N GLU A 243 27.96 19.71 -17.69
CA GLU A 243 27.23 20.84 -17.11
C GLU A 243 26.31 20.45 -15.94
N CYS A 244 25.90 19.18 -15.86
CA CYS A 244 25.21 18.62 -14.71
C CYS A 244 25.93 18.93 -13.37
N GLN A 245 27.27 18.94 -13.36
CA GLN A 245 28.07 19.25 -12.18
C GLN A 245 27.83 20.68 -11.67
N SER A 246 27.73 21.64 -12.58
CA SER A 246 27.47 23.04 -12.28
C SER A 246 26.06 23.27 -11.73
N ARG A 247 25.14 22.34 -11.99
CA ARG A 247 23.78 22.34 -11.42
C ARG A 247 23.65 21.53 -10.13
N GLY A 248 24.74 20.92 -9.66
CA GLY A 248 24.70 20.00 -8.51
C GLY A 248 23.99 18.68 -8.79
N ASP A 249 23.79 18.33 -10.07
CA ASP A 249 23.19 17.06 -10.46
C ASP A 249 24.20 15.94 -10.27
N ASN A 250 23.75 14.86 -9.64
CA ASN A 250 24.50 13.63 -9.44
C ASN A 250 25.00 13.09 -10.77
N TRP A 251 26.32 12.89 -10.82
CA TRP A 251 27.06 12.42 -11.98
C TRP A 251 28.09 11.36 -11.55
N ALA A 252 28.69 10.62 -12.49
CA ALA A 252 29.65 9.55 -12.20
C ALA A 252 31.08 9.97 -12.52
N THR A 253 31.97 9.86 -11.53
CA THR A 253 33.41 10.13 -11.60
C THR A 253 34.19 9.05 -12.34
N SER A 254 33.75 7.80 -12.25
CA SER A 254 34.46 6.64 -12.81
C SER A 254 33.70 6.08 -14.00
N GLY A 255 34.37 5.87 -15.14
CA GLY A 255 33.79 5.37 -16.40
C GLY A 255 33.20 3.94 -16.38
N GLY A 256 32.62 3.48 -15.28
CA GLY A 256 31.76 2.30 -15.26
C GLY A 256 30.39 2.64 -15.83
N GLY A 257 29.76 1.70 -16.56
CA GLY A 257 28.47 1.88 -17.23
C GLY A 257 27.25 2.09 -16.30
N TYR A 258 27.45 2.64 -15.09
CA TYR A 258 26.46 2.70 -14.03
C TYR A 258 25.49 3.89 -14.14
N ASN A 259 25.86 5.00 -14.79
CA ASN A 259 24.92 6.11 -15.06
C ASN A 259 24.25 5.99 -16.44
N ASN A 260 24.13 4.76 -16.95
CA ASN A 260 23.51 4.51 -18.24
C ASN A 260 21.99 4.52 -18.10
N ILE A 261 21.37 5.69 -18.23
CA ILE A 261 19.91 5.84 -18.19
C ILE A 261 19.18 4.97 -19.22
N ALA A 262 19.88 4.50 -20.27
CA ALA A 262 19.29 3.54 -21.20
C ALA A 262 18.92 2.21 -20.53
N LEU A 263 19.53 1.87 -19.39
CA LEU A 263 19.13 0.70 -18.59
C LEU A 263 17.79 0.91 -17.88
N TRP A 264 17.35 2.14 -17.65
CA TRP A 264 16.02 2.39 -17.07
C TRP A 264 14.89 2.17 -18.08
N THR A 265 15.21 2.01 -19.35
CA THR A 265 14.25 1.95 -20.47
C THR A 265 14.44 0.69 -21.32
N ASP A 266 15.23 -0.29 -20.85
CA ASP A 266 15.52 -1.51 -21.61
C ASP A 266 14.53 -2.67 -21.34
N ASN A 267 13.52 -2.43 -20.49
CA ASN A 267 12.54 -3.42 -20.00
C ASN A 267 13.21 -4.66 -19.36
N ASN A 268 14.40 -4.52 -18.78
CA ASN A 268 15.12 -5.60 -18.09
C ASN A 268 15.35 -5.28 -16.61
N TYR A 269 14.48 -5.83 -15.76
CA TYR A 269 14.52 -5.71 -14.30
C TYR A 269 15.77 -6.32 -13.62
N SER A 270 16.61 -7.05 -14.36
CA SER A 270 17.90 -7.57 -13.83
C SER A 270 19.04 -6.58 -14.00
N ASN A 271 18.94 -5.67 -14.96
CA ASN A 271 19.87 -4.57 -15.14
C ASN A 271 19.53 -3.43 -14.18
N TRP A 272 20.46 -2.51 -13.99
CA TRP A 272 20.23 -1.32 -13.19
C TRP A 272 21.24 -0.23 -13.55
N ALA A 273 20.80 1.01 -13.40
CA ALA A 273 21.66 2.18 -13.43
C ALA A 273 21.45 3.01 -12.16
N GLN A 274 22.54 3.60 -11.68
CA GLN A 274 22.56 4.46 -10.52
C GLN A 274 22.50 5.93 -10.91
N ILE A 275 22.08 6.73 -9.94
CA ILE A 275 22.18 8.17 -9.98
C ILE A 275 23.34 8.60 -9.08
N GLY A 276 24.45 8.95 -9.73
CA GLY A 276 25.68 9.40 -9.07
C GLY A 276 26.62 8.25 -8.74
N ASP A 277 27.91 8.39 -9.09
CA ASP A 277 29.00 7.59 -8.52
C ASP A 277 29.56 8.35 -7.30
N ASP A 278 30.16 7.66 -6.33
CA ASP A 278 30.64 8.24 -5.07
C ASP A 278 29.54 8.89 -4.19
N TRP A 279 28.30 8.39 -4.23
CA TRP A 279 27.25 8.65 -3.23
C TRP A 279 26.82 10.13 -3.05
N GLY A 280 27.14 11.01 -4.01
CA GLY A 280 26.84 12.44 -3.93
C GLY A 280 27.80 13.23 -3.04
N MET A 281 29.07 12.82 -2.95
CA MET A 281 30.08 13.54 -2.17
C MET A 281 30.26 14.98 -2.67
N PHE A 282 30.30 15.91 -1.72
CA PHE A 282 30.30 17.35 -2.00
C PHE A 282 31.53 17.80 -2.81
N LYS A 283 32.69 17.15 -2.57
CA LYS A 283 33.97 17.43 -3.24
C LYS A 283 33.93 17.32 -4.77
N HIS A 284 32.98 16.56 -5.32
CA HIS A 284 32.85 16.41 -6.78
C HIS A 284 32.26 17.64 -7.44
N TYR A 285 31.56 18.46 -6.68
CA TYR A 285 31.00 19.73 -7.11
C TYR A 285 31.95 20.87 -6.76
N VAL A 286 32.51 20.84 -5.55
CA VAL A 286 33.44 21.86 -5.06
C VAL A 286 34.78 21.20 -4.72
N PRO A 287 35.77 21.19 -5.65
CA PRO A 287 37.07 20.59 -5.39
C PRO A 287 37.75 21.15 -4.13
N GLY A 288 38.36 20.26 -3.33
CA GLY A 288 39.05 20.63 -2.08
C GLY A 288 38.26 20.39 -0.79
N TRP A 289 37.02 19.92 -0.88
CA TRP A 289 36.22 19.52 0.29
C TRP A 289 36.55 18.11 0.81
N PRO A 290 36.25 17.81 2.09
CA PRO A 290 36.54 16.52 2.73
C PRO A 290 35.83 15.31 2.11
N ASP A 291 36.42 14.12 2.31
CA ASP A 291 35.94 12.84 1.78
C ASP A 291 34.75 12.20 2.55
N ASN A 292 34.17 12.90 3.51
CA ASN A 292 33.06 12.40 4.34
C ASN A 292 31.85 13.34 4.37
N GLU A 293 31.85 14.36 3.51
CA GLU A 293 30.73 15.30 3.37
C GLU A 293 29.95 15.03 2.09
N PHE A 294 28.64 14.89 2.23
CA PHE A 294 27.72 14.58 1.15
C PHE A 294 26.76 15.73 0.96
N ALA A 295 26.50 16.03 -0.30
CA ALA A 295 25.60 17.08 -0.72
C ALA A 295 24.15 16.60 -0.55
N VAL A 296 23.38 17.27 0.31
CA VAL A 296 21.98 16.92 0.61
C VAL A 296 21.11 18.17 0.50
N PRO A 297 19.99 18.13 -0.25
CA PRO A 297 19.47 16.99 -1.01
C PRO A 297 20.33 16.69 -2.25
N ALA A 298 20.19 15.49 -2.82
CA ALA A 298 20.78 15.20 -4.13
C ALA A 298 19.84 15.59 -5.26
N TYR A 299 20.41 15.88 -6.41
CA TYR A 299 19.66 16.30 -7.59
C TYR A 299 20.00 15.42 -8.77
N PHE A 300 19.05 15.28 -9.69
CA PHE A 300 19.33 14.90 -11.07
C PHE A 300 18.23 15.45 -11.96
N THR A 301 18.58 15.77 -13.20
CA THR A 301 17.63 16.32 -14.17
C THR A 301 17.59 15.44 -15.41
N LEU A 302 16.38 15.08 -15.83
CA LEU A 302 16.10 14.40 -17.09
C LEU A 302 15.73 15.43 -18.15
N ASP A 303 16.33 15.31 -19.33
CA ASP A 303 15.79 15.86 -20.57
C ASP A 303 14.95 14.77 -21.23
N MET A 304 13.64 14.97 -21.30
CA MET A 304 12.68 14.00 -21.81
C MET A 304 12.57 14.02 -23.33
N GLY A 305 13.32 14.90 -24.01
CA GLY A 305 13.40 15.03 -25.46
C GLY A 305 12.25 15.83 -26.10
N ARG A 306 11.08 15.86 -25.46
CA ARG A 306 9.96 16.74 -25.84
C ARG A 306 9.03 17.03 -24.64
N PRO A 307 8.28 18.14 -24.67
CA PRO A 307 7.33 18.48 -23.60
C PRO A 307 6.16 17.48 -23.49
N ALA A 308 5.81 17.12 -22.26
CA ALA A 308 4.62 16.32 -21.95
C ALA A 308 3.97 16.76 -20.64
N ILE A 309 2.66 16.48 -20.52
CA ILE A 309 1.94 16.51 -19.25
C ILE A 309 2.06 15.11 -18.64
N TYR A 310 2.86 14.98 -17.60
CA TYR A 310 3.03 13.77 -16.80
C TYR A 310 1.89 13.57 -15.80
N SER A 311 1.40 12.34 -15.74
CA SER A 311 0.39 11.87 -14.81
C SER A 311 0.96 10.98 -13.71
N ARG A 312 2.03 10.23 -14.01
CA ARG A 312 2.58 9.25 -13.09
C ARG A 312 4.02 8.90 -13.41
N ILE A 313 4.75 8.53 -12.37
CA ILE A 313 6.09 7.95 -12.45
C ILE A 313 6.03 6.57 -11.80
N LYS A 314 6.57 5.56 -12.46
CA LYS A 314 6.72 4.22 -11.88
C LYS A 314 8.19 3.85 -11.80
N MET A 315 8.64 3.42 -10.63
CA MET A 315 10.05 3.13 -10.38
C MET A 315 10.23 1.71 -9.84
N TRP A 316 11.20 1.00 -10.40
CA TRP A 316 11.70 -0.26 -9.88
C TRP A 316 13.14 -0.06 -9.41
N GLY A 317 13.41 -0.44 -8.17
CA GLY A 317 14.78 -0.48 -7.67
C GLY A 317 15.53 -1.70 -8.16
N ARG A 318 16.85 -1.69 -8.01
CA ARG A 318 17.70 -2.85 -8.25
C ARG A 318 17.27 -4.05 -7.38
N GLY A 319 17.12 -5.21 -8.01
CA GLY A 319 16.84 -6.47 -7.31
C GLY A 319 15.44 -6.55 -6.70
N THR A 320 15.18 -7.58 -5.90
CA THR A 320 13.84 -7.88 -5.34
C THR A 320 13.70 -7.49 -3.87
N THR A 321 14.76 -6.96 -3.27
CA THR A 321 14.79 -6.48 -1.88
C THR A 321 14.69 -4.97 -1.87
N PHE A 322 13.90 -4.43 -0.93
CA PHE A 322 13.96 -3.02 -0.56
C PHE A 322 15.42 -2.60 -0.36
N GLY A 323 15.87 -1.53 -1.03
CA GLY A 323 17.32 -1.30 -1.15
C GLY A 323 17.77 -0.05 -1.85
N TYR A 324 17.09 0.34 -2.94
CA TYR A 324 17.80 1.05 -3.99
C TYR A 324 17.06 2.23 -4.62
N ILE A 325 15.82 2.52 -4.23
CA ILE A 325 15.08 3.68 -4.73
C ILE A 325 15.23 4.89 -3.81
N CYS A 326 14.91 6.08 -4.33
CA CYS A 326 14.65 7.23 -3.47
C CYS A 326 13.39 7.00 -2.61
N THR A 327 13.41 7.46 -1.36
CA THR A 327 12.35 7.19 -0.37
C THR A 327 11.65 8.46 0.09
N VAL A 328 12.31 9.62 -0.01
CA VAL A 328 11.71 10.95 0.11
C VAL A 328 12.26 11.85 -0.97
N PHE A 329 11.40 12.31 -1.88
CA PHE A 329 11.82 13.14 -3.01
C PHE A 329 10.72 14.05 -3.54
N GLU A 330 11.14 15.08 -4.28
CA GLU A 330 10.26 15.96 -5.05
C GLU A 330 10.54 15.82 -6.55
N VAL A 331 9.54 16.13 -7.37
CA VAL A 331 9.69 16.22 -8.82
C VAL A 331 9.19 17.56 -9.30
N TRP A 332 9.98 18.21 -10.14
CA TRP A 332 9.73 19.53 -10.69
C TRP A 332 9.87 19.52 -12.21
N GLY A 333 9.06 20.31 -12.90
CA GLY A 333 9.04 20.41 -14.36
C GLY A 333 9.31 21.82 -14.87
N THR A 334 9.98 21.94 -16.01
CA THR A 334 10.05 23.18 -16.79
C THR A 334 10.28 22.90 -18.28
N ASN A 335 10.00 23.90 -19.12
CA ASN A 335 10.50 23.95 -20.51
C ASN A 335 11.65 24.95 -20.68
N ASN A 336 11.87 25.84 -19.70
CA ASN A 336 12.76 26.98 -19.85
C ASN A 336 13.76 27.01 -18.69
N PRO A 337 14.63 25.99 -18.55
CA PRO A 337 15.62 26.01 -17.50
C PRO A 337 16.60 27.17 -17.73
N LYS A 338 16.93 27.90 -16.65
CA LYS A 338 17.85 29.02 -16.70
C LYS A 338 19.23 28.56 -17.23
N PRO A 339 19.92 29.35 -18.08
CA PRO A 339 21.27 29.01 -18.50
C PRO A 339 22.26 29.08 -17.34
N LEU A 340 23.33 28.30 -17.42
CA LEU A 340 24.47 28.40 -16.52
C LEU A 340 25.26 29.69 -16.78
N VAL A 341 25.82 30.26 -15.73
CA VAL A 341 26.90 31.25 -15.86
C VAL A 341 28.14 30.52 -16.35
N ALA A 342 28.85 31.11 -17.33
CA ALA A 342 30.09 30.55 -17.86
C ALA A 342 31.16 30.46 -16.76
N GLU A 343 31.69 29.27 -16.53
CA GLU A 343 32.68 29.03 -15.47
C GLU A 343 34.09 29.41 -15.93
N VAL A 344 34.57 30.59 -15.54
CA VAL A 344 35.96 31.04 -15.78
C VAL A 344 36.79 30.90 -14.50
N THR A 345 36.13 31.02 -13.34
CA THR A 345 36.71 30.95 -12.00
C THR A 345 35.97 29.94 -11.13
N PRO A 346 36.58 29.46 -10.02
CA PRO A 346 35.87 28.61 -9.06
C PRO A 346 34.62 29.26 -8.44
N GLU A 347 34.57 30.59 -8.35
CA GLU A 347 33.40 31.32 -7.80
C GLU A 347 32.20 31.28 -8.77
N ASP A 348 32.43 31.23 -10.08
CA ASP A 348 31.35 31.08 -11.06
C ASP A 348 30.63 29.74 -10.90
N ARG A 349 31.39 28.68 -10.56
CA ARG A 349 30.81 27.39 -10.20
C ARG A 349 29.96 27.49 -8.93
N LEU A 350 30.47 28.15 -7.89
CA LEU A 350 29.69 28.36 -6.67
C LEU A 350 28.43 29.19 -6.92
N THR A 351 28.49 30.16 -7.83
CA THR A 351 27.32 30.95 -8.26
C THR A 351 26.26 30.05 -8.88
N ASN A 352 26.64 29.17 -9.81
CA ASN A 352 25.73 28.19 -10.38
C ASN A 352 25.15 27.25 -9.30
N LEU A 353 26.01 26.64 -8.47
CA LEU A 353 25.59 25.71 -7.43
C LEU A 353 24.65 26.35 -6.40
N ARG A 354 24.89 27.61 -5.99
CA ARG A 354 24.02 28.33 -5.05
C ARG A 354 22.62 28.55 -5.59
N TYR A 355 22.50 28.76 -6.89
CA TYR A 355 21.21 28.90 -7.55
C TYR A 355 20.49 27.55 -7.70
N TRP A 356 21.21 26.49 -8.07
CA TRP A 356 20.64 25.17 -8.44
C TRP A 356 20.46 24.18 -7.27
N THR A 357 20.96 24.49 -6.08
CA THR A 357 20.93 23.58 -4.93
C THR A 357 20.47 24.31 -3.66
N ALA A 358 20.18 23.54 -2.61
CA ALA A 358 19.91 24.02 -1.25
C ALA A 358 20.98 23.56 -0.25
N TRP A 359 22.20 23.32 -0.73
CA TRP A 359 23.31 22.84 0.10
C TRP A 359 23.76 23.91 1.11
N PRO A 360 23.64 23.63 2.43
CA PRO A 360 24.02 24.60 3.46
C PRO A 360 25.51 24.91 3.45
N GLU A 361 26.36 23.99 3.00
CA GLU A 361 27.82 24.13 2.92
C GLU A 361 28.26 25.35 2.09
N ILE A 362 27.42 25.82 1.16
CA ILE A 362 27.68 26.98 0.29
C ILE A 362 26.62 28.08 0.40
N ASN A 363 25.74 28.02 1.43
CA ASN A 363 24.61 28.93 1.63
C ASN A 363 23.66 29.00 0.41
N ALA A 364 23.36 27.85 -0.18
CA ALA A 364 22.44 27.73 -1.31
C ALA A 364 20.97 27.56 -0.84
N THR A 365 20.00 27.92 -1.68
CA THR A 365 18.58 28.04 -1.26
C THR A 365 17.55 27.42 -2.20
N ASP A 366 17.96 26.66 -3.22
CA ASP A 366 17.08 26.16 -4.30
C ASP A 366 16.35 27.31 -5.03
N ALA A 367 17.02 28.43 -5.29
CA ALA A 367 16.41 29.59 -5.94
C ALA A 367 15.76 29.26 -7.29
N TRP A 368 16.25 28.22 -7.98
CA TRP A 368 15.66 27.70 -9.22
C TRP A 368 14.20 27.26 -9.10
N LYS A 369 13.70 26.94 -7.90
CA LYS A 369 12.30 26.49 -7.71
C LYS A 369 11.28 27.58 -8.06
N GLU A 370 11.67 28.85 -8.08
CA GLU A 370 10.81 29.96 -8.52
C GLU A 370 10.53 29.91 -10.03
N ASP A 371 11.41 29.28 -10.81
CA ASP A 371 11.33 29.17 -12.27
C ASP A 371 10.74 27.82 -12.74
N TRP A 372 10.34 26.95 -11.82
CA TRP A 372 9.90 25.58 -12.09
C TRP A 372 8.55 25.28 -11.44
N VAL A 373 7.78 24.38 -12.03
CA VAL A 373 6.50 23.93 -11.49
C VAL A 373 6.73 22.66 -10.68
N ARG A 374 6.21 22.61 -9.45
CA ARG A 374 6.26 21.39 -8.63
C ARG A 374 5.21 20.41 -9.12
N LEU A 375 5.65 19.24 -9.60
CA LEU A 375 4.77 18.17 -10.06
C LEU A 375 4.34 17.26 -8.90
N GLY A 376 5.20 17.08 -7.90
CA GLY A 376 4.84 16.27 -6.74
C GLY A 376 5.91 16.20 -5.66
N SER A 377 5.50 15.66 -4.52
CA SER A 377 6.35 15.38 -3.35
C SER A 377 5.93 14.05 -2.78
N TYR A 378 6.89 13.16 -2.61
CA TYR A 378 6.61 11.75 -2.34
C TYR A 378 7.40 11.26 -1.15
N THR A 379 6.75 10.40 -0.37
CA THR A 379 7.35 9.61 0.70
C THR A 379 6.91 8.17 0.49
N VAL A 380 7.87 7.27 0.36
CA VAL A 380 7.59 5.84 0.21
C VAL A 380 7.19 5.28 1.57
N VAL A 381 5.96 4.81 1.66
CA VAL A 381 5.40 4.09 2.81
C VAL A 381 5.02 2.70 2.31
N ALA A 382 5.53 1.67 2.97
CA ALA A 382 5.20 0.29 2.66
C ALA A 382 3.73 -0.01 3.05
N PRO A 383 3.06 -0.97 2.39
CA PRO A 383 1.71 -1.42 2.75
C PRO A 383 1.49 -1.72 4.25
N SER A 384 2.51 -2.21 4.95
CA SER A 384 2.50 -2.42 6.40
C SER A 384 2.42 -1.15 7.25
N GLY A 385 2.50 0.03 6.62
CA GLY A 385 2.59 1.34 7.27
C GLY A 385 4.02 1.78 7.61
N THR A 386 5.04 0.95 7.29
CA THR A 386 6.44 1.29 7.54
C THR A 386 6.90 2.38 6.57
N GLY A 387 7.25 3.57 7.07
CA GLY A 387 7.68 4.69 6.24
C GLY A 387 8.14 5.93 7.02
N PRO A 388 9.02 6.80 6.46
CA PRO A 388 9.73 6.65 5.19
C PRO A 388 10.65 5.43 5.23
N VAL A 389 10.52 4.56 4.23
CA VAL A 389 11.22 3.27 4.17
C VAL A 389 12.75 3.48 4.18
N LYS A 390 13.49 2.68 4.95
CA LYS A 390 14.95 2.75 5.12
C LYS A 390 15.59 1.36 5.16
N ASP A 391 16.91 1.34 4.98
CA ASP A 391 17.73 0.14 5.17
C ASP A 391 17.63 -0.39 6.60
N GLY A 392 17.51 -1.72 6.71
CA GLY A 392 17.29 -2.43 7.97
C GLY A 392 15.84 -2.50 8.47
N ASP A 393 14.88 -1.87 7.78
CA ASP A 393 13.45 -2.03 8.11
C ASP A 393 13.00 -3.49 7.93
N THR A 394 12.03 -3.92 8.74
CA THR A 394 11.41 -5.25 8.61
C THR A 394 10.20 -5.17 7.70
N PHE A 395 10.17 -6.00 6.66
CA PHE A 395 9.12 -5.98 5.65
C PHE A 395 8.26 -7.24 5.71
N THR A 396 6.96 -7.06 5.54
CA THR A 396 6.00 -8.15 5.33
C THR A 396 6.07 -8.67 3.89
N ASN A 397 5.44 -9.82 3.62
CA ASN A 397 5.35 -10.33 2.24
C ASN A 397 4.62 -9.36 1.29
N ALA A 398 3.58 -8.68 1.80
CA ALA A 398 2.84 -7.67 1.02
C ALA A 398 3.73 -6.47 0.65
N ASP A 399 4.62 -6.06 1.56
CA ASP A 399 5.59 -5.00 1.28
C ASP A 399 6.55 -5.43 0.16
N VAL A 400 7.09 -6.66 0.23
CA VAL A 400 8.03 -7.18 -0.77
C VAL A 400 7.38 -7.27 -2.15
N GLU A 401 6.11 -7.69 -2.22
CA GLU A 401 5.36 -7.74 -3.47
C GLU A 401 5.08 -6.34 -4.03
N PHE A 402 4.69 -5.39 -3.19
CA PHE A 402 4.53 -3.99 -3.56
C PHE A 402 5.81 -3.41 -4.19
N TYR A 403 6.98 -3.65 -3.59
CA TYR A 403 8.25 -3.20 -4.14
C TYR A 403 8.61 -3.89 -5.46
N ARG A 404 8.41 -5.22 -5.54
CA ARG A 404 8.70 -6.01 -6.75
C ARG A 404 7.86 -5.58 -7.95
N ASN A 405 6.60 -5.18 -7.70
CA ASN A 405 5.69 -4.71 -8.75
C ASN A 405 6.00 -3.30 -9.25
N GLY A 406 6.97 -2.62 -8.64
CA GLY A 406 7.32 -1.23 -8.91
C GLY A 406 6.36 -0.27 -8.24
N ILE A 407 6.91 0.86 -7.77
CA ILE A 407 6.15 1.85 -6.99
C ILE A 407 5.62 2.93 -7.92
N ASP A 408 4.31 3.16 -7.84
CA ASP A 408 3.59 4.19 -8.56
C ASP A 408 3.54 5.49 -7.76
N PHE A 409 3.94 6.59 -8.41
CA PHE A 409 3.93 7.94 -7.88
C PHE A 409 3.02 8.81 -8.75
N GLU A 410 1.82 9.07 -8.23
CA GLU A 410 0.77 9.84 -8.91
C GLU A 410 1.06 11.34 -8.90
N ILE A 411 0.99 11.98 -10.07
CA ILE A 411 1.05 13.42 -10.23
C ILE A 411 -0.38 13.94 -10.30
N SER A 412 -0.73 14.87 -9.42
CA SER A 412 -2.06 15.47 -9.42
C SER A 412 -2.32 16.17 -10.77
N PRO A 413 -3.51 15.99 -11.38
CA PRO A 413 -3.90 16.75 -12.57
C PRO A 413 -3.79 18.27 -12.38
N ASP A 414 -4.05 18.75 -11.16
CA ASP A 414 -3.95 20.18 -10.82
C ASP A 414 -2.50 20.67 -10.72
N ALA A 415 -1.55 19.77 -10.46
CA ALA A 415 -0.13 20.12 -10.32
C ALA A 415 0.59 20.24 -11.67
N ASN A 416 0.00 19.69 -12.74
CA ASN A 416 0.66 19.61 -14.05
C ASN A 416 -0.22 20.13 -15.19
N THR A 417 -0.59 21.40 -15.11
CA THR A 417 -1.38 22.07 -16.15
C THR A 417 -0.54 22.57 -17.32
N THR A 418 0.78 22.45 -17.25
CA THR A 418 1.70 22.97 -18.28
C THR A 418 2.69 21.88 -18.68
N PRO A 419 2.73 21.49 -19.97
CA PRO A 419 3.66 20.48 -20.43
C PRO A 419 5.10 20.86 -20.10
N CYS A 420 5.92 19.90 -19.67
CA CYS A 420 7.33 20.11 -19.32
C CYS A 420 8.21 19.11 -20.07
N GLN A 421 9.40 19.54 -20.51
CA GLN A 421 10.41 18.67 -21.11
C GLN A 421 11.49 18.27 -20.09
N TYR A 422 11.87 19.19 -19.20
CA TYR A 422 12.89 18.93 -18.20
C TYR A 422 12.25 18.53 -16.89
N LEU A 423 12.64 17.38 -16.35
CA LEU A 423 12.19 16.88 -15.05
C LEU A 423 13.35 16.85 -14.07
N ARG A 424 13.27 17.64 -13.01
CA ARG A 424 14.29 17.69 -11.95
C ARG A 424 13.79 17.00 -10.70
N PHE A 425 14.58 16.06 -10.20
CA PHE A 425 14.32 15.34 -8.97
C PHE A 425 15.15 15.92 -7.84
N VAL A 426 14.50 16.14 -6.69
CA VAL A 426 15.14 16.59 -5.44
C VAL A 426 15.04 15.45 -4.43
N VAL A 427 16.11 14.70 -4.24
CA VAL A 427 16.14 13.52 -3.38
C VAL A 427 16.64 13.91 -1.99
N SER A 428 15.72 13.95 -1.03
CA SER A 428 16.02 14.30 0.36
C SER A 428 16.38 13.09 1.20
N GLN A 429 15.86 11.91 0.85
CA GLN A 429 16.19 10.65 1.49
C GLN A 429 16.23 9.52 0.45
N SER A 430 17.25 8.68 0.57
CA SER A 430 17.35 7.40 -0.13
C SER A 430 17.18 6.25 0.87
N PHE A 431 17.26 5.02 0.38
CA PHE A 431 17.17 3.83 1.23
C PHE A 431 18.35 3.72 2.21
N TRP A 432 19.53 4.25 1.88
CA TRP A 432 20.73 4.06 2.70
C TRP A 432 20.75 4.95 3.95
N PRO A 433 21.20 4.44 5.12
CA PRO A 433 21.42 5.27 6.29
C PRO A 433 22.63 6.19 6.06
N ALA A 434 22.59 7.39 6.65
CA ALA A 434 23.53 8.50 6.47
C ALA A 434 23.31 9.31 5.18
N ARG A 435 23.99 10.45 5.05
CA ARG A 435 23.84 11.47 3.99
C ARG A 435 24.11 10.97 2.54
N ARG A 436 24.15 9.66 2.30
CA ARG A 436 24.36 9.05 0.99
C ARG A 436 23.05 9.10 0.21
N GLN A 437 22.97 9.99 -0.77
CA GLN A 437 21.75 10.25 -1.54
C GLN A 437 21.79 9.60 -2.93
N GLY A 438 22.32 8.38 -3.01
CA GLY A 438 22.32 7.58 -4.24
C GLY A 438 21.03 6.77 -4.38
N ALA A 439 20.59 6.56 -5.62
CA ALA A 439 19.53 5.61 -5.95
C ALA A 439 19.98 4.76 -7.15
N GLN A 440 19.58 3.49 -7.20
CA GLN A 440 19.81 2.54 -8.28
C GLN A 440 18.46 2.00 -8.76
N TYR A 441 18.10 2.39 -9.98
CA TYR A 441 16.87 1.96 -10.62
C TYR A 441 17.15 0.86 -11.61
N ALA A 442 16.36 -0.20 -11.54
CA ALA A 442 16.27 -1.20 -12.57
C ALA A 442 15.48 -0.66 -13.77
N GLU A 443 14.36 0.02 -13.49
CA GLU A 443 13.48 0.55 -14.52
C GLU A 443 12.76 1.80 -14.02
N VAL A 444 12.53 2.76 -14.91
CA VAL A 444 11.73 3.95 -14.64
C VAL A 444 10.80 4.19 -15.82
N LYS A 445 9.51 4.33 -15.54
CA LYS A 445 8.49 4.68 -16.54
C LYS A 445 7.81 5.98 -16.17
N PHE A 446 7.51 6.76 -17.20
CA PHE A 446 6.72 7.97 -17.10
C PHE A 446 5.45 7.78 -17.91
N PHE A 447 4.35 8.29 -17.40
CA PHE A 447 3.06 8.25 -18.06
C PHE A 447 2.49 9.65 -18.15
N GLY A 448 1.63 9.88 -19.14
CA GLY A 448 1.06 11.19 -19.38
C GLY A 448 0.49 11.36 -20.77
N ALA A 449 0.54 12.58 -21.28
CA ALA A 449 0.17 12.94 -22.64
C ALA A 449 1.20 13.92 -23.21
N TYR A 450 1.64 13.72 -24.44
CA TYR A 450 2.50 14.70 -25.10
C TYR A 450 1.73 15.99 -25.42
N ALA A 451 2.44 17.10 -25.55
CA ALA A 451 1.86 18.44 -25.77
C ALA A 451 1.44 18.72 -27.24
N ASP A 452 1.54 17.71 -28.10
CA ASP A 452 1.48 17.78 -29.57
C ASP A 452 0.18 18.36 -30.15
#